data_AF-A0A922CF17-F1
#
_entry.id   AF-A0A922CF17-F1
#
_cell.length_a   1.000
_cell.length_b   1.000
_cell.length_c   1.000
_cell.angle_alpha   90.00
_cell.angle_beta   90.00
_cell.angle_gamma   90.00
#
_symmetry.space_group_name_H-M   'P 1'
#
loop_
_entity.id
_entity.type
_entity.pdbx_description
1 polymer ?
#
loop_
_entity_poly.entity_id
_entity_poly.type
_entity_poly.pdbx_seq_one_letter_code
_entity_poly.pdbx_strand_id
1 'polypeptide(L)'
;MAGRETMKAACKRVRPIMSTNFSDARRRALGLYRAFYRYIPYVVKYFDIPKSENDCRRKLREYFYKNACITDIRIIDVLVIKGYIELKEITHQWQQKGHIMAHWKPTYERKPTDFVGKFLSGVD
;
A
#
# COMPACT_ATOMS: atom_id res chain seq x y z
N MET A 1 29.56 -24.47 19.35
CA MET A 1 29.51 -23.49 18.24
C MET A 1 29.20 -24.10 16.86
N ALA A 2 29.21 -25.43 16.68
CA ALA A 2 28.94 -26.08 15.37
C ALA A 2 27.48 -25.97 14.85
N GLY A 3 26.48 -25.88 15.74
CA GLY A 3 25.06 -25.86 15.33
C GLY A 3 24.59 -24.58 14.61
N ARG A 4 25.31 -23.45 14.73
CA ARG A 4 24.97 -22.20 14.03
C ARG A 4 25.42 -22.20 12.57
N GLU A 5 26.48 -22.93 12.24
CA GLU A 5 27.00 -23.00 10.87
C GLU A 5 26.16 -23.93 10.00
N THR A 6 25.69 -25.06 10.55
CA THR A 6 24.79 -25.99 9.85
C THR A 6 23.43 -25.37 9.53
N MET A 7 22.91 -24.49 10.41
CA MET A 7 21.66 -23.75 10.16
C MET A 7 21.76 -22.74 9.01
N LYS A 8 22.94 -22.15 8.77
CA LYS A 8 23.15 -21.25 7.61
C LYS A 8 23.11 -22.00 6.28
N ALA A 9 23.51 -23.27 6.25
CA ALA A 9 23.46 -24.10 5.05
C ALA A 9 22.03 -24.53 4.66
N ALA A 10 21.09 -24.56 5.62
CA ALA A 10 19.70 -24.97 5.39
C ALA A 10 18.78 -23.84 4.87
N CYS A 11 19.18 -22.57 4.99
CA CYS A 11 18.41 -21.44 4.45
C CYS A 11 18.62 -21.32 2.94
N LYS A 12 17.64 -21.78 2.15
CA LYS A 12 17.64 -21.60 0.69
C LYS A 12 17.71 -20.11 0.35
N ARG A 13 18.85 -19.65 -0.17
CA ARG A 13 19.08 -18.25 -0.56
C ARG A 13 18.19 -17.90 -1.74
N VAL A 14 17.14 -17.12 -1.49
CA VAL A 14 16.24 -16.65 -2.55
C VAL A 14 16.82 -15.40 -3.23
N ARG A 15 16.67 -15.30 -4.54
CA ARG A 15 17.06 -14.13 -5.32
C ARG A 15 16.20 -12.92 -4.90
N PRO A 16 16.80 -11.80 -4.45
CA PRO A 16 16.06 -10.58 -4.14
C PRO A 16 15.56 -9.91 -5.42
N ILE A 17 14.49 -9.10 -5.33
CA ILE A 17 13.93 -8.36 -6.46
C ILE A 17 14.68 -7.03 -6.62
N MET A 18 14.68 -6.19 -5.58
CA MET A 18 15.40 -4.90 -5.56
C MET A 18 16.21 -4.68 -4.28
N SER A 19 15.64 -5.05 -3.13
CA SER A 19 16.22 -4.84 -1.81
C SER A 19 16.90 -6.12 -1.33
N THR A 20 18.15 -5.98 -0.87
CA THR A 20 18.88 -7.06 -0.20
C THR A 20 18.60 -7.07 1.30
N ASN A 21 18.44 -5.88 1.89
CA ASN A 21 18.25 -5.66 3.33
C ASN A 21 16.97 -4.86 3.64
N PHE A 22 16.47 -4.98 4.87
CA PHE A 22 15.30 -4.23 5.34
C PHE A 22 15.48 -2.71 5.34
N SER A 23 16.70 -2.22 5.60
CA SER A 23 17.02 -0.78 5.55
C SER A 23 16.72 -0.18 4.18
N ASP A 24 17.04 -0.93 3.12
CA ASP A 24 16.86 -0.48 1.75
C ASP A 24 15.39 -0.51 1.34
N ALA A 25 14.68 -1.58 1.72
CA ALA A 25 13.24 -1.70 1.52
C ALA A 25 12.50 -0.55 2.24
N ARG A 26 12.87 -0.26 3.50
CA ARG A 26 12.33 0.88 4.26
C ARG A 26 12.61 2.21 3.59
N ARG A 27 13.84 2.43 3.11
CA ARG A 27 14.22 3.66 2.39
C ARG A 27 13.35 3.86 1.14
N ARG A 28 13.12 2.79 0.37
CA ARG A 28 12.27 2.82 -0.84
C ARG A 28 10.80 3.08 -0.50
N ALA A 29 10.26 2.41 0.51
CA ALA A 29 8.89 2.63 0.96
C ALA A 29 8.65 4.08 1.44
N LEU A 30 9.60 4.64 2.20
CA LEU A 30 9.56 6.06 2.61
C LEU A 30 9.72 7.02 1.41
N GLY A 31 10.55 6.65 0.44
CA GLY A 31 10.69 7.39 -0.83
C GLY A 31 9.38 7.48 -1.59
N LEU A 32 8.66 6.36 -1.71
CA LEU A 32 7.34 6.28 -2.32
C LEU A 32 6.32 7.15 -1.55
N TYR A 33 6.29 7.03 -0.22
CA TYR A 33 5.39 7.82 0.63
C TYR A 33 5.60 9.33 0.43
N ARG A 34 6.87 9.78 0.42
CA ARG A 34 7.21 11.19 0.18
C ARG A 34 6.84 11.65 -1.22
N ALA A 35 7.01 10.79 -2.23
CA ALA A 35 6.64 11.10 -3.61
C ALA A 35 5.12 11.33 -3.74
N PHE A 36 4.31 10.42 -3.21
CA PHE A 36 2.85 10.60 -3.14
C PHE A 36 2.47 11.85 -2.35
N TYR A 37 3.06 12.04 -1.17
CA TYR A 37 2.72 13.17 -0.30
C TYR A 37 2.91 14.53 -1.00
N ARG A 38 4.00 14.68 -1.77
CA ARG A 38 4.24 15.89 -2.57
C ARG A 38 3.30 16.02 -3.75
N TYR A 39 2.82 14.92 -4.32
CA TYR A 39 1.94 14.94 -5.49
C TYR A 39 0.47 15.16 -5.14
N ILE A 40 0.03 14.91 -3.90
CA ILE A 40 -1.37 15.05 -3.46
C ILE A 40 -2.04 16.39 -3.85
N PRO A 41 -1.41 17.57 -3.67
CA PRO A 41 -2.05 18.84 -4.06
C PRO A 41 -2.41 18.89 -5.54
N TYR A 42 -1.55 18.32 -6.40
CA TYR A 42 -1.77 18.21 -7.83
C TYR A 42 -2.93 17.25 -8.14
N VAL A 43 -3.04 16.13 -7.42
CA VAL A 43 -4.14 15.19 -7.57
C VAL A 43 -5.49 15.87 -7.30
N VAL A 44 -5.60 16.62 -6.20
CA VAL A 44 -6.85 17.33 -5.87
C VAL A 44 -7.20 18.35 -6.95
N LYS A 45 -6.20 19.09 -7.45
CA LYS A 45 -6.38 20.10 -8.49
C LYS A 45 -6.76 19.53 -9.86
N TYR A 46 -6.04 18.51 -10.34
CA TYR A 46 -6.22 17.96 -11.69
C TYR A 46 -7.47 17.10 -11.83
N PHE A 47 -7.84 16.38 -10.78
CA PHE A 47 -8.99 15.48 -10.79
C PHE A 47 -10.26 16.09 -10.20
N ASP A 48 -10.19 17.34 -9.70
CA ASP A 48 -11.31 18.07 -9.11
C ASP A 48 -12.12 17.21 -8.12
N ILE A 49 -11.43 16.67 -7.12
CA ILE A 49 -12.00 15.72 -6.18
C ILE A 49 -12.70 16.46 -5.04
N PRO A 50 -13.91 16.06 -4.61
CA PRO A 50 -14.61 16.67 -3.47
C PRO A 50 -14.03 16.18 -2.13
N LYS A 51 -12.71 16.33 -1.93
CA LYS A 51 -11.96 15.96 -0.72
C LYS A 51 -10.85 16.97 -0.46
N SER A 52 -10.56 17.20 0.82
CA SER A 52 -9.45 18.06 1.21
C SER A 52 -8.11 17.34 1.00
N GLU A 53 -7.02 18.10 0.85
CA GLU A 53 -5.67 17.51 0.82
C GLU A 53 -5.37 16.68 2.07
N ASN A 54 -5.87 17.12 3.23
CA ASN A 54 -5.70 16.42 4.49
C ASN A 54 -6.39 15.05 4.49
N ASP A 55 -7.57 14.94 3.85
CA ASP A 55 -8.25 13.67 3.65
C ASP A 55 -7.45 12.73 2.76
N CYS A 56 -6.89 13.24 1.66
CA CYS A 56 -6.00 12.48 0.78
C CYS A 56 -4.75 11.99 1.53
N ARG A 57 -4.12 12.84 2.35
CA ARG A 57 -2.95 12.47 3.17
C ARG A 57 -3.30 11.43 4.22
N ARG A 58 -4.48 11.52 4.84
CA ARG A 58 -4.98 10.49 5.76
C ARG A 58 -5.22 9.18 5.03
N LYS A 59 -5.81 9.22 3.83
CA LYS A 59 -6.04 8.02 3.03
C LYS A 59 -4.75 7.36 2.59
N LEU A 60 -3.75 8.14 2.19
CA LEU A 60 -2.39 7.66 1.91
C LEU A 60 -1.82 6.91 3.12
N ARG A 61 -1.91 7.49 4.33
CA ARG A 61 -1.44 6.82 5.56
C ARG A 61 -2.16 5.50 5.82
N GLU A 62 -3.48 5.45 5.63
CA GLU A 62 -4.27 4.22 5.77
C GLU A 62 -3.74 3.08 4.88
N TYR A 63 -3.39 3.37 3.62
CA TYR A 63 -2.80 2.38 2.71
C TYR A 63 -1.47 1.83 3.18
N PHE A 64 -0.58 2.67 3.71
CA PHE A 64 0.70 2.22 4.25
C PHE A 64 0.52 1.42 5.54
N TYR A 65 -0.38 1.84 6.43
CA TYR A 65 -0.66 1.10 7.67
C TYR A 65 -1.30 -0.26 7.44
N LYS A 66 -2.15 -0.41 6.41
CA LYS A 66 -2.74 -1.70 6.03
C LYS A 66 -1.66 -2.78 5.78
N ASN A 67 -0.49 -2.37 5.32
CA ASN A 67 0.63 -3.25 4.98
C ASN A 67 1.73 -3.29 6.05
N ALA A 68 1.51 -2.71 7.24
CA ALA A 68 2.54 -2.57 8.27
C ALA A 68 3.03 -3.90 8.86
N CYS A 69 2.20 -4.95 8.82
CA CYS A 69 2.53 -6.27 9.38
C CYS A 69 3.44 -7.12 8.48
N ILE A 70 3.77 -6.65 7.28
CA ILE A 70 4.51 -7.44 6.29
C ILE A 70 6.00 -7.45 6.65
N THR A 71 6.56 -8.65 6.79
CA THR A 71 7.97 -8.86 7.13
C THR A 71 8.81 -9.31 5.94
N ASP A 72 8.25 -9.92 4.89
CA ASP A 72 9.05 -10.37 3.74
C ASP A 72 9.47 -9.18 2.85
N ILE A 73 10.78 -9.00 2.69
CA ILE A 73 11.42 -7.96 1.88
C ILE A 73 10.91 -8.00 0.42
N ARG A 74 10.70 -9.18 -0.16
CA ARG A 74 10.28 -9.32 -1.56
C ARG A 74 8.86 -8.81 -1.77
N ILE A 75 7.99 -9.05 -0.79
CA ILE A 75 6.61 -8.57 -0.82
C ILE A 75 6.60 -7.04 -0.69
N ILE A 76 7.42 -6.50 0.22
CA ILE A 76 7.59 -5.05 0.36
C ILE A 76 8.05 -4.43 -0.97
N ASP A 77 9.05 -5.01 -1.63
CA ASP A 77 9.52 -4.52 -2.94
C ASP A 77 8.43 -4.53 -4.00
N VAL A 78 7.64 -5.62 -4.11
CA VAL A 78 6.52 -5.68 -5.06
C VAL A 78 5.46 -4.64 -4.75
N LEU A 79 5.13 -4.41 -3.48
CA LEU A 79 4.18 -3.38 -3.07
C LEU A 79 4.68 -1.97 -3.42
N VAL A 80 5.98 -1.72 -3.22
CA VAL A 80 6.60 -0.44 -3.59
C VAL A 80 6.55 -0.24 -5.11
N ILE A 81 6.85 -1.27 -5.91
CA ILE A 81 6.75 -1.22 -7.37
C ILE A 81 5.32 -0.91 -7.80
N LYS A 82 4.32 -1.62 -7.24
CA LYS A 82 2.90 -1.36 -7.52
C LYS A 82 2.51 0.08 -7.19
N GLY A 83 2.96 0.61 -6.06
CA GLY A 83 2.71 2.00 -5.69
C GLY A 83 3.35 3.02 -6.65
N TYR A 84 4.57 2.75 -7.15
CA TYR A 84 5.19 3.62 -8.16
C TYR A 84 4.48 3.54 -9.51
N ILE A 85 3.97 2.38 -9.89
CA ILE A 85 3.13 2.22 -11.09
C ILE A 85 1.88 3.09 -10.95
N GLU A 86 1.17 2.97 -9.83
CA GLU A 86 -0.02 3.79 -9.54
C GLU A 86 0.29 5.30 -9.54
N LEU A 87 1.39 5.72 -8.90
CA LEU A 87 1.82 7.12 -8.93
C LEU A 87 2.09 7.59 -10.36
N LYS A 88 2.68 6.75 -11.20
CA LYS A 88 2.96 7.08 -12.61
C LYS A 88 1.67 7.20 -13.42
N GLU A 89 0.71 6.31 -13.22
CA GLU A 89 -0.60 6.38 -13.87
C GLU A 89 -1.35 7.67 -13.50
N ILE A 90 -1.33 8.06 -12.22
CA ILE A 90 -1.93 9.30 -11.74
C ILE A 90 -1.17 10.50 -12.32
N THR A 91 0.17 10.48 -12.31
CA THR A 91 1.00 11.60 -12.78
C THR A 91 0.83 11.87 -14.27
N HIS A 92 0.66 10.82 -15.08
CA HIS A 92 0.41 10.94 -16.51
C HIS A 92 -1.08 11.07 -16.86
N GLN A 93 -1.97 11.20 -15.87
CA GLN A 93 -3.41 11.33 -16.08
C GLN A 93 -4.03 10.15 -16.85
N TRP A 94 -3.47 8.93 -16.70
CA TRP A 94 -4.02 7.72 -17.31
C TRP A 94 -5.24 7.21 -16.55
N GLN A 95 -5.31 7.48 -15.25
CA GLN A 95 -6.50 7.25 -14.45
C GLN A 95 -7.52 8.38 -14.65
N GLN A 96 -8.80 8.08 -14.38
CA GLN A 96 -9.88 9.06 -14.35
C GLN A 96 -10.31 9.38 -12.91
N LYS A 97 -11.05 10.48 -12.70
CA LYS A 97 -11.60 10.90 -11.40
C LYS A 97 -12.31 9.76 -10.65
N GLY A 98 -13.07 8.92 -11.36
CA GLY A 98 -13.75 7.76 -10.77
C GLY A 98 -12.80 6.75 -10.12
N HIS A 99 -11.64 6.49 -10.71
CA HIS A 99 -10.64 5.55 -10.18
C HIS A 99 -10.06 6.06 -8.85
N ILE A 100 -9.75 7.35 -8.78
CA ILE A 100 -9.23 7.95 -7.55
C ILE A 100 -10.31 7.98 -6.47
N MET A 101 -11.54 8.35 -6.83
CA MET A 101 -12.68 8.32 -5.90
C MET A 101 -12.99 6.91 -5.38
N ALA A 102 -12.72 5.86 -6.17
CA ALA A 102 -12.93 4.47 -5.76
C ALA A 102 -12.13 4.09 -4.50
N HIS A 103 -11.01 4.76 -4.20
CA HIS A 103 -10.25 4.51 -2.97
C HIS A 103 -11.07 4.76 -1.69
N TRP A 104 -12.04 5.68 -1.73
CA TRP A 104 -12.92 5.95 -0.59
C TRP A 104 -14.13 5.02 -0.52
N LYS A 105 -14.40 4.26 -1.59
CA LYS A 105 -15.55 3.34 -1.72
C LYS A 105 -16.88 3.96 -1.26
N PRO A 106 -17.29 5.12 -1.82
CA PRO A 106 -18.45 5.86 -1.32
C PRO A 106 -19.78 5.09 -1.43
N THR A 107 -19.94 4.25 -2.47
CA THR A 107 -21.16 3.48 -2.74
C THR A 107 -21.18 2.12 -2.04
N TYR A 108 -20.07 1.71 -1.41
CA TYR A 108 -19.98 0.39 -0.80
C TYR A 108 -20.64 0.39 0.58
N GLU A 109 -21.75 -0.33 0.70
CA GLU A 109 -22.38 -0.60 1.99
C GLU A 109 -21.44 -1.45 2.85
N ARG A 110 -21.12 -0.95 4.05
CA ARG A 110 -20.23 -1.64 4.97
C ARG A 110 -20.92 -2.90 5.48
N LYS A 111 -20.42 -4.06 5.06
CA LYS A 111 -20.85 -5.34 5.62
C LYS A 111 -20.67 -5.34 7.14
N PRO A 112 -21.64 -5.88 7.90
CA PRO A 112 -21.52 -5.98 9.34
C PRO A 112 -20.28 -6.81 9.70
N THR A 113 -19.46 -6.28 10.60
CA THR A 113 -18.28 -6.99 11.12
C THR A 113 -18.63 -7.87 12.31
N ASP A 114 -19.65 -7.48 13.06
CA ASP A 114 -20.13 -8.18 14.25
C ASP A 114 -20.87 -9.47 13.88
N PHE A 115 -20.81 -10.44 14.80
CA PHE A 115 -21.46 -11.73 14.65
C PHE A 115 -22.97 -11.56 14.46
N VAL A 116 -23.65 -10.79 15.31
CA VAL A 116 -25.11 -10.61 15.24
C VAL A 116 -25.51 -9.98 13.91
N GLY A 117 -24.78 -8.97 13.46
CA GLY A 117 -25.04 -8.33 12.17
C GLY A 117 -24.87 -9.28 10.98
N LYS A 118 -23.83 -10.11 10.99
CA LYS A 118 -23.62 -11.14 9.95
C LYS A 118 -24.72 -12.20 9.97
N PHE A 119 -25.03 -12.72 11.16
CA PHE A 119 -26.09 -13.70 11.38
C PHE A 119 -27.44 -13.21 10.86
N LEU A 120 -27.84 -11.97 11.22
CA LEU A 120 -29.10 -11.38 10.76
C LEU A 120 -29.13 -11.11 9.24
N SER A 121 -27.96 -10.84 8.63
CA SER A 121 -27.86 -10.68 7.18
C SER A 121 -27.88 -11.99 6.40
N GLY A 122 -27.78 -13.15 7.08
CA GLY A 122 -27.72 -14.46 6.43
C GLY A 122 -26.46 -14.67 5.60
N VAL A 123 -25.39 -13.93 5.90
CA VAL A 123 -24.09 -14.02 5.22
C VAL A 123 -23.08 -14.48 6.26
N ASP A 124 -22.77 -15.77 6.26
CA ASP A 124 -21.67 -16.37 7.03
C ASP A 124 -20.45 -16.59 6.12
#